data_AF-W1Q1A5-F1
#
_entry.id   AF-W1Q1A5-F1
#
_cell.length_a   1.000
_cell.length_b   1.000
_cell.length_c   1.000
_cell.angle_alpha   90.00
_cell.angle_beta   90.00
_cell.angle_gamma   90.00
#
_symmetry.space_group_name_H-M   'P 1'
#
loop_
_entity.id
_entity.type
_entity.pdbx_description
1 polymer ?
#
loop_
_entity_poly.entity_id
_entity_poly.type
_entity_poly.pdbx_seq_one_letter_code
_entity_poly.pdbx_strand_id
1 'polypeptide(L)'
;MALPQFPYLSQHEWRYFDDASHVPALPASDSLAYQDSFIRWLPHLQGDQAQGLVHFYSIDRPTVLLGAKDSRLPNLAAGLTYLEGQGFDYALRPHGGLGVVCDSGILNIGLASNLTHFPLSIDAAYEQMVALIGLSLIPYGLELEAYEIAQSYCPGTYDLVVGGQKIGGIAQRRFKTGLTTAAYISVAGDQAARAQLMAGFYQAAGADDSYPKVDPAVMTTLAHACGQPLDRQTYQEELIQLISHYQKLVPGDYQDPDLVPIFTKMRQVSLARTQSLKPEVNSKPDS
;
A
#
# COMPACT_ATOMS: atom_id res chain seq x y z
N MET A 1 27.38 -11.08 -1.66
CA MET A 1 27.67 -9.79 -2.33
C MET A 1 27.51 -8.69 -1.29
N ALA A 2 28.39 -7.68 -1.26
CA ALA A 2 28.21 -6.55 -0.34
C ALA A 2 27.00 -5.73 -0.82
N LEU A 3 26.10 -5.36 0.10
CA LEU A 3 24.98 -4.48 -0.22
C LEU A 3 25.50 -3.07 -0.58
N PRO A 4 24.87 -2.37 -1.54
CA PRO A 4 25.30 -1.03 -1.95
C PRO A 4 25.02 -0.01 -0.84
N GLN A 5 25.53 1.21 -1.00
CA GLN A 5 25.13 2.30 -0.10
C GLN A 5 23.66 2.66 -0.33
N PHE A 6 22.92 2.88 0.75
CA PHE A 6 21.52 3.29 0.73
C PHE A 6 21.29 4.44 1.71
N PRO A 7 21.61 5.69 1.34
CA PRO A 7 21.58 6.84 2.24
C PRO A 7 20.23 7.02 2.94
N TYR A 8 19.13 6.80 2.24
CA TYR A 8 17.80 6.92 2.83
C TYR A 8 17.56 5.90 3.96
N LEU A 9 18.09 4.68 3.88
CA LEU A 9 17.96 3.73 4.99
C LEU A 9 19.01 3.96 6.08
N SER A 10 20.23 4.36 5.71
CA SER A 10 21.35 4.46 6.67
C SER A 10 21.39 5.78 7.47
N GLN A 11 20.72 6.85 7.02
CA GLN A 11 20.77 8.17 7.66
C GLN A 11 19.54 8.52 8.51
N HIS A 12 18.60 7.58 8.66
CA HIS A 12 17.41 7.78 9.47
C HIS A 12 17.45 6.96 10.75
N GLU A 13 16.83 7.47 11.82
CA GLU A 13 16.42 6.64 12.94
C GLU A 13 15.04 6.04 12.64
N TRP A 14 15.01 4.72 12.45
CA TRP A 14 13.80 4.02 12.02
C TRP A 14 13.00 3.47 13.19
N ARG A 15 11.72 3.83 13.23
CA ARG A 15 10.71 3.08 13.98
C ARG A 15 9.99 2.12 13.06
N TYR A 16 9.70 0.91 13.51
CA TYR A 16 8.89 -0.03 12.75
C TYR A 16 7.56 -0.31 13.44
N PHE A 17 6.50 -0.29 12.66
CA PHE A 17 5.14 -0.59 13.06
C PHE A 17 4.64 -1.76 12.20
N ASP A 18 4.06 -2.76 12.85
CA ASP A 18 3.45 -3.90 12.16
C ASP A 18 2.00 -4.03 12.64
N ASP A 19 1.04 -3.87 11.74
CA ASP A 19 -0.38 -3.99 12.09
C ASP A 19 -0.73 -5.40 12.59
N ALA A 20 0.05 -6.43 12.19
CA ALA A 20 -0.14 -7.80 12.64
C ALA A 20 0.05 -7.99 14.15
N SER A 21 0.63 -7.00 14.86
CA SER A 21 0.73 -7.03 16.32
C SER A 21 -0.60 -6.75 17.04
N HIS A 22 -1.65 -6.34 16.33
CA HIS A 22 -2.95 -6.05 16.92
C HIS A 22 -3.83 -7.31 17.04
N VAL A 23 -4.44 -7.48 18.21
CA VAL A 23 -5.44 -8.52 18.48
C VAL A 23 -6.68 -7.86 19.10
N PRO A 24 -7.83 -7.81 18.41
CA PRO A 24 -8.08 -8.34 17.05
C PRO A 24 -7.36 -7.56 15.94
N ALA A 25 -7.26 -8.18 14.76
CA ALA A 25 -6.67 -7.56 13.57
C ALA A 25 -7.38 -6.23 13.22
N LEU A 26 -6.60 -5.25 12.77
CA LEU A 26 -7.13 -3.94 12.39
C LEU A 26 -7.97 -4.03 11.12
N PRO A 27 -9.09 -3.28 11.03
CA PRO A 27 -9.77 -3.10 9.76
C PRO A 27 -8.91 -2.25 8.82
N ALA A 28 -9.04 -2.47 7.51
CA ALA A 28 -8.27 -1.75 6.49
C ALA A 28 -8.34 -0.21 6.64
N SER A 29 -9.50 0.33 7.06
CA SER A 29 -9.68 1.76 7.32
C SER A 29 -8.74 2.31 8.39
N ASP A 30 -8.41 1.51 9.41
CA ASP A 30 -7.56 1.90 10.53
C ASP A 30 -6.09 1.84 10.10
N SER A 31 -5.68 0.82 9.35
CA SER A 31 -4.36 0.77 8.69
C SER A 31 -4.11 2.00 7.81
N LEU A 32 -5.10 2.39 6.99
CA LEU A 32 -5.04 3.60 6.17
C LEU A 32 -5.00 4.89 7.01
N ALA A 33 -5.67 4.91 8.15
CA ALA A 33 -5.65 6.04 9.08
C ALA A 33 -4.27 6.19 9.75
N TYR A 34 -3.62 5.09 10.11
CA TYR A 34 -2.25 5.11 10.63
C TYR A 34 -1.28 5.72 9.62
N GLN A 35 -1.37 5.38 8.34
CA GLN A 35 -0.52 6.01 7.32
C GLN A 35 -0.67 7.54 7.25
N ASP A 36 -1.90 8.07 7.29
CA ASP A 36 -2.10 9.52 7.32
C ASP A 36 -1.69 10.14 8.67
N SER A 37 -1.69 9.35 9.74
CA SER A 37 -1.26 9.77 11.08
C SER A 37 0.25 9.86 11.17
N PHE A 38 0.98 8.89 10.62
CA PHE A 38 2.44 8.85 10.66
C PHE A 38 3.08 10.06 9.97
N ILE A 39 2.58 10.49 8.80
CA ILE A 39 3.11 11.71 8.14
C ILE A 39 2.81 13.00 8.92
N ARG A 40 1.86 12.98 9.85
CA ARG A 40 1.53 14.11 10.71
C ARG A 40 2.29 14.07 12.03
N TRP A 41 2.52 12.88 12.54
CA TRP A 41 3.22 12.62 13.80
C TRP A 41 4.73 12.72 13.65
N LEU A 42 5.31 12.13 12.61
CA LEU A 42 6.76 12.07 12.39
C LEU A 42 7.46 13.44 12.43
N PRO A 43 6.89 14.54 11.90
CA PRO A 43 7.50 15.87 12.03
C PRO A 43 7.55 16.44 13.46
N HIS A 44 6.82 15.86 14.42
CA HIS A 44 6.83 16.25 15.83
C HIS A 44 7.89 15.50 16.65
N LEU A 45 8.46 14.42 16.11
CA LEU A 45 9.53 13.70 16.77
C LEU A 45 10.79 14.55 16.81
N GLN A 46 11.38 14.64 18.00
CA GLN A 46 12.64 15.34 18.24
C GLN A 46 13.81 14.37 18.03
N GLY A 47 14.92 14.90 17.53
CA GLY A 47 16.16 14.14 17.34
C GLY A 47 17.11 14.92 16.43
N ASP A 48 18.41 14.64 16.59
CA ASP A 48 19.46 15.26 15.76
C ASP A 48 19.57 14.59 14.37
N GLN A 49 18.98 13.39 14.22
CA GLN A 49 18.94 12.62 12.98
C GLN A 49 17.56 12.64 12.32
N ALA A 50 17.54 12.38 11.01
CA ALA A 50 16.29 12.27 10.27
C ALA A 50 15.43 11.14 10.86
N GLN A 51 14.19 11.45 11.22
CA GLN A 51 13.27 10.45 11.75
C GLN A 51 12.57 9.72 10.59
N GLY A 52 12.52 8.39 10.66
CA GLY A 52 11.89 7.53 9.66
C GLY A 52 10.95 6.50 10.30
N LEU A 53 9.99 6.02 9.51
CA LEU A 53 9.07 4.97 9.92
C LEU A 53 8.91 3.92 8.82
N VAL A 54 8.99 2.64 9.21
CA VAL A 54 8.59 1.50 8.39
C VAL A 54 7.24 0.99 8.90
N HIS A 55 6.23 0.90 8.05
CA HIS A 55 4.90 0.44 8.39
C HIS A 55 4.54 -0.79 7.56
N PHE A 56 4.42 -1.95 8.18
CA PHE A 56 3.79 -3.11 7.57
C PHE A 56 2.31 -3.13 7.95
N TYR A 57 1.43 -3.10 6.96
CA TYR A 57 -0.02 -3.06 7.16
C TYR A 57 -0.72 -4.12 6.33
N SER A 58 -0.46 -5.36 6.71
CA SER A 58 -1.12 -6.53 6.15
C SER A 58 -2.61 -6.51 6.48
N ILE A 59 -3.45 -6.61 5.44
CA ILE A 59 -4.91 -6.63 5.58
C ILE A 59 -5.36 -8.08 5.38
N ASP A 60 -5.71 -8.75 6.48
CA ASP A 60 -6.02 -10.19 6.45
C ASP A 60 -7.41 -10.50 5.89
N ARG A 61 -8.37 -9.59 6.09
CA ARG A 61 -9.70 -9.72 5.48
C ARG A 61 -9.61 -9.28 4.02
N PRO A 62 -9.99 -10.12 3.03
CA PRO A 62 -9.99 -9.74 1.62
C PRO A 62 -10.70 -8.40 1.40
N THR A 63 -9.95 -7.41 0.92
CA THR A 63 -10.41 -6.02 0.82
C THR A 63 -9.87 -5.38 -0.46
N VAL A 64 -10.71 -4.61 -1.16
CA VAL A 64 -10.25 -3.71 -2.23
C VAL A 64 -10.07 -2.30 -1.68
N LEU A 65 -8.84 -1.78 -1.77
CA LEU A 65 -8.54 -0.40 -1.43
C LEU A 65 -8.77 0.47 -2.67
N LEU A 66 -9.94 1.09 -2.74
CA LEU A 66 -10.34 1.97 -3.83
C LEU A 66 -9.59 3.29 -3.75
N GLY A 67 -9.20 3.82 -4.90
CA GLY A 67 -8.63 5.15 -5.04
C GLY A 67 -9.68 6.22 -5.32
N ALA A 68 -9.26 7.49 -5.22
CA ALA A 68 -10.17 8.62 -5.44
C ALA A 68 -10.80 8.66 -6.84
N LYS A 69 -10.17 8.04 -7.85
CA LYS A 69 -10.75 7.96 -9.20
C LYS A 69 -11.86 6.91 -9.30
N ASP A 70 -11.78 5.82 -8.53
CA ASP A 70 -12.82 4.79 -8.52
C ASP A 70 -14.11 5.32 -7.92
N SER A 71 -14.04 6.20 -6.92
CA SER A 71 -15.22 6.78 -6.28
C SER A 71 -16.08 7.66 -7.20
N ARG A 72 -15.63 7.91 -8.43
CA ARG A 72 -16.33 8.69 -9.46
C ARG A 72 -16.88 7.84 -10.60
N LEU A 73 -16.78 6.51 -10.50
CA LEU A 73 -17.30 5.59 -11.50
C LEU A 73 -18.83 5.78 -11.67
N PRO A 74 -19.35 5.78 -12.92
CA PRO A 74 -20.75 6.10 -13.20
C PRO A 74 -21.77 5.24 -12.45
N ASN A 75 -21.44 3.96 -12.23
CA ASN A 75 -22.27 3.00 -11.52
C ASN A 75 -21.52 2.38 -10.33
N LEU A 76 -20.84 3.22 -9.55
CA LEU A 76 -20.04 2.76 -8.40
C LEU A 76 -20.81 1.78 -7.49
N ALA A 77 -22.09 2.04 -7.21
CA ALA A 77 -22.91 1.18 -6.37
C ALA A 77 -22.94 -0.28 -6.86
N ALA A 78 -23.10 -0.51 -8.18
CA ALA A 78 -23.06 -1.86 -8.74
C ALA A 78 -21.67 -2.50 -8.64
N GLY A 79 -20.60 -1.70 -8.79
CA GLY A 79 -19.23 -2.15 -8.55
C GLY A 79 -19.00 -2.59 -7.10
N LEU A 80 -19.48 -1.82 -6.13
CA LEU A 80 -19.37 -2.17 -4.70
C LEU A 80 -20.17 -3.44 -4.37
N THR A 81 -21.40 -3.56 -4.88
CA THR A 81 -22.21 -4.78 -4.73
C THR A 81 -21.52 -6.00 -5.37
N TYR A 82 -20.85 -5.82 -6.52
CA TYR A 82 -20.06 -6.87 -7.13
C TYR A 82 -18.93 -7.33 -6.19
N LEU A 83 -18.15 -6.41 -5.62
CA LEU A 83 -17.07 -6.75 -4.68
C LEU A 83 -17.58 -7.50 -3.45
N GLU A 84 -18.68 -7.03 -2.85
CA GLU A 84 -19.33 -7.70 -1.71
C GLU A 84 -19.78 -9.11 -2.09
N GLY A 85 -20.36 -9.28 -3.29
CA GLY A 85 -20.76 -10.58 -3.82
C GLY A 85 -19.59 -11.53 -4.10
N GLN A 86 -18.38 -11.01 -4.32
CA GLN A 86 -17.14 -11.79 -4.41
C GLN A 86 -16.49 -12.04 -3.04
N GLY A 87 -17.10 -11.58 -1.94
CA GLY A 87 -16.60 -11.73 -0.58
C GLY A 87 -15.51 -10.74 -0.18
N PHE A 88 -15.37 -9.63 -0.92
CA PHE A 88 -14.41 -8.57 -0.63
C PHE A 88 -15.09 -7.40 0.08
N ASP A 89 -14.46 -6.93 1.17
CA ASP A 89 -14.72 -5.60 1.69
C ASP A 89 -14.13 -4.53 0.77
N TYR A 90 -14.43 -3.26 1.04
CA TYR A 90 -13.78 -2.13 0.38
C TYR A 90 -13.53 -0.97 1.34
N ALA A 91 -12.48 -0.20 1.05
CA ALA A 91 -12.16 1.04 1.75
C ALA A 91 -11.64 2.09 0.76
N LEU A 92 -11.95 3.37 0.99
CA LEU A 92 -11.40 4.46 0.18
C LEU A 92 -10.07 4.94 0.77
N ARG A 93 -8.97 4.80 0.03
CA ARG A 93 -7.64 5.19 0.50
C ARG A 93 -7.36 6.70 0.32
N PRO A 94 -6.55 7.31 1.21
CA PRO A 94 -6.17 8.72 1.11
C PRO A 94 -5.18 9.01 -0.03
N HIS A 95 -4.52 7.98 -0.53
CA HIS A 95 -3.57 8.05 -1.64
C HIS A 95 -4.32 8.16 -2.97
N GLY A 96 -3.68 8.80 -3.95
CA GLY A 96 -4.18 8.83 -5.33
C GLY A 96 -4.17 7.45 -5.99
N GLY A 97 -4.55 7.42 -7.27
CA GLY A 97 -4.58 6.20 -8.07
C GLY A 97 -5.94 5.52 -8.12
N LEU A 98 -5.91 4.26 -8.52
CA LEU A 98 -7.06 3.38 -8.76
C LEU A 98 -7.05 2.21 -7.75
N GLY A 99 -8.01 1.29 -7.86
CA GLY A 99 -8.22 0.23 -6.88
C GLY A 99 -7.11 -0.81 -6.87
N VAL A 100 -6.71 -1.25 -5.67
CA VAL A 100 -5.77 -2.36 -5.45
C VAL A 100 -6.40 -3.41 -4.55
N VAL A 101 -6.08 -4.68 -4.81
CA VAL A 101 -6.57 -5.82 -4.03
C VAL A 101 -5.62 -6.09 -2.86
N CYS A 102 -6.18 -6.39 -1.69
CA CYS A 102 -5.46 -6.87 -0.52
C CYS A 102 -6.08 -8.17 -0.01
N ASP A 103 -5.23 -9.16 0.23
CA ASP A 103 -5.56 -10.46 0.83
C ASP A 103 -4.32 -11.02 1.54
N SER A 104 -4.40 -12.25 2.04
CA SER A 104 -3.30 -12.90 2.79
C SER A 104 -2.01 -13.08 1.99
N GLY A 105 -2.06 -13.03 0.66
CA GLY A 105 -0.88 -13.12 -0.23
C GLY A 105 -0.32 -11.75 -0.65
N ILE A 106 -0.89 -10.65 -0.20
CA ILE A 106 -0.42 -9.28 -0.46
C ILE A 106 0.33 -8.74 0.75
N LEU A 107 1.57 -8.29 0.55
CA LEU A 107 2.31 -7.51 1.52
C LEU A 107 2.12 -6.01 1.21
N ASN A 108 1.78 -5.22 2.23
CA ASN A 108 1.86 -3.77 2.12
C ASN A 108 2.93 -3.20 3.05
N ILE A 109 3.75 -2.30 2.51
CA ILE A 109 4.83 -1.62 3.25
C ILE A 109 4.77 -0.11 2.98
N GLY A 110 4.92 0.70 4.02
CA GLY A 110 5.07 2.14 3.95
C GLY A 110 6.41 2.59 4.52
N LEU A 111 7.10 3.49 3.83
CA LEU A 111 8.27 4.21 4.32
C LEU A 111 7.88 5.67 4.51
N ALA A 112 7.80 6.13 5.76
CA ALA A 112 7.52 7.52 6.08
C ALA A 112 8.79 8.26 6.49
N SER A 113 8.91 9.52 6.07
CA SER A 113 10.04 10.39 6.37
C SER A 113 9.63 11.85 6.56
N ASN A 114 10.37 12.57 7.39
CA ASN A 114 10.25 14.03 7.53
C ASN A 114 11.22 14.74 6.58
N LEU A 115 10.65 15.39 5.57
CA LEU A 115 11.37 16.08 4.49
C LEU A 115 12.21 17.28 4.97
N THR A 116 11.99 17.79 6.18
CA THR A 116 12.83 18.87 6.74
C THR A 116 14.26 18.39 7.00
N HIS A 117 14.42 17.15 7.48
CA HIS A 117 15.72 16.58 7.83
C HIS A 117 16.31 15.76 6.69
N PHE A 118 15.46 15.20 5.83
CA PHE A 118 15.88 14.45 4.64
C PHE A 118 15.05 14.86 3.42
N PRO A 119 15.45 15.91 2.69
CA PRO A 119 14.73 16.38 1.52
C PRO A 119 14.69 15.32 0.40
N LEU A 120 13.49 15.04 -0.11
CA LEU A 120 13.26 14.14 -1.24
C LEU A 120 12.35 14.79 -2.27
N SER A 121 12.77 14.75 -3.53
CA SER A 121 11.88 15.01 -4.67
C SER A 121 10.78 13.93 -4.75
N ILE A 122 9.80 14.14 -5.62
CA ILE A 122 8.75 13.15 -5.88
C ILE A 122 9.35 11.85 -6.42
N ASP A 123 10.23 11.96 -7.42
CA ASP A 123 10.83 10.80 -8.09
C ASP A 123 11.80 10.07 -7.17
N ALA A 124 12.65 10.80 -6.44
CA ALA A 124 13.58 10.21 -5.48
C ALA A 124 12.85 9.39 -4.41
N ALA A 125 11.67 9.83 -3.97
CA ALA A 125 10.85 9.10 -3.00
C ALA A 125 10.30 7.77 -3.56
N TYR A 126 9.98 7.71 -4.86
CA TYR A 126 9.62 6.46 -5.53
C TYR A 126 10.85 5.55 -5.70
N GLU A 127 11.96 6.12 -6.15
CA GLU A 127 13.21 5.40 -6.39
C GLU A 127 13.76 4.73 -5.14
N GLN A 128 13.60 5.32 -3.94
CA GLN A 128 13.99 4.62 -2.70
C GLN A 128 13.18 3.34 -2.49
N MET A 129 11.88 3.33 -2.77
CA MET A 129 11.07 2.12 -2.65
C MET A 129 11.46 1.09 -3.72
N VAL A 130 11.68 1.52 -4.97
CA VAL A 130 12.19 0.65 -6.03
C VAL A 130 13.53 0.03 -5.63
N ALA A 131 14.46 0.82 -5.09
CA ALA A 131 15.77 0.32 -4.65
C ALA A 131 15.63 -0.70 -3.51
N LEU A 132 14.78 -0.44 -2.51
CA LEU A 132 14.53 -1.38 -1.41
C LEU A 132 14.01 -2.73 -1.93
N ILE A 133 12.98 -2.71 -2.78
CA ILE A 133 12.41 -3.94 -3.33
C ILE A 133 13.40 -4.61 -4.29
N GLY A 134 14.13 -3.85 -5.11
CA GLY A 134 15.13 -4.42 -6.01
C GLY A 134 16.22 -5.18 -5.27
N LEU A 135 16.68 -4.64 -4.13
CA LEU A 135 17.66 -5.31 -3.27
C LEU A 135 17.11 -6.57 -2.61
N SER A 136 15.84 -6.59 -2.17
CA SER A 136 15.23 -7.79 -1.59
C SER A 136 15.02 -8.90 -2.62
N LEU A 137 15.07 -8.58 -3.91
CA LEU A 137 14.92 -9.56 -5.00
C LEU A 137 16.25 -10.20 -5.46
N ILE A 138 17.41 -9.65 -5.09
CA ILE A 138 18.73 -10.19 -5.44
C ILE A 138 18.91 -11.66 -4.99
N PRO A 139 18.55 -12.07 -3.75
CA PRO A 139 18.69 -13.46 -3.31
C PRO A 139 17.90 -14.47 -4.16
N TYR A 140 16.83 -13.99 -4.82
CA TYR A 140 15.99 -14.77 -5.72
C TYR A 140 16.49 -14.82 -7.16
N GLY A 141 17.58 -14.10 -7.47
CA GLY A 141 18.08 -13.97 -8.84
C GLY A 141 17.15 -13.19 -9.77
N LEU A 142 16.28 -12.36 -9.20
CA LEU A 142 15.31 -11.55 -9.94
C LEU A 142 15.81 -10.12 -10.08
N GLU A 143 15.63 -9.57 -11.28
CA GLU A 143 15.86 -8.15 -11.56
C GLU A 143 14.52 -7.41 -11.50
N LEU A 144 14.50 -6.30 -10.75
CA LEU A 144 13.34 -5.44 -10.64
C LEU A 144 13.45 -4.29 -11.64
N GLU A 145 12.43 -4.15 -12.46
CA GLU A 145 12.21 -2.99 -13.32
C GLU A 145 11.08 -2.12 -12.74
N ALA A 146 11.08 -0.84 -13.10
CA ALA A 146 10.04 0.11 -12.71
C ALA A 146 9.51 0.86 -13.94
N TYR A 147 8.34 0.45 -14.43
CA TYR A 147 7.66 1.08 -15.55
C TYR A 147 6.18 0.69 -15.60
N GLU A 148 5.34 1.51 -16.23
CA GLU A 148 3.90 1.30 -16.26
C GLU A 148 3.49 0.06 -17.06
N ILE A 149 2.65 -0.79 -16.45
CA ILE A 149 1.92 -1.87 -17.12
C ILE A 149 0.47 -1.44 -17.26
N ALA A 150 0.13 -0.78 -18.37
CA ALA A 150 -1.16 -0.11 -18.58
C ALA A 150 -2.39 -1.05 -18.47
N GLN A 151 -2.22 -2.33 -18.82
CA GLN A 151 -3.26 -3.36 -18.73
C GLN A 151 -3.33 -4.03 -17.34
N SER A 152 -2.57 -3.57 -16.35
CA SER A 152 -2.71 -4.04 -14.96
C SER A 152 -3.82 -3.27 -14.23
N TYR A 153 -4.28 -3.77 -13.08
CA TYR A 153 -5.04 -2.91 -12.18
C TYR A 153 -4.11 -1.90 -11.49
N CYS A 154 -4.64 -0.70 -11.26
CA CYS A 154 -3.91 0.44 -10.70
C CYS A 154 -2.56 0.69 -11.40
N PRO A 155 -2.53 0.89 -12.72
CA PRO A 155 -1.29 1.18 -13.44
C PRO A 155 -0.68 2.50 -12.96
N GLY A 156 0.64 2.57 -12.96
CA GLY A 156 1.38 3.77 -12.63
C GLY A 156 2.83 3.72 -13.14
N THR A 157 3.47 4.89 -13.21
CA THR A 157 4.84 5.03 -13.75
C THR A 157 5.90 4.23 -12.99
N TYR A 158 5.61 3.89 -11.73
CA TYR A 158 6.46 3.09 -10.84
C TYR A 158 5.79 1.77 -10.45
N ASP A 159 5.13 1.11 -11.40
CA ASP A 159 4.76 -0.28 -11.22
C ASP A 159 6.03 -1.13 -11.04
N LEU A 160 5.98 -2.07 -10.10
CA LEU A 160 7.08 -2.97 -9.79
C LEU A 160 6.99 -4.18 -10.71
N VAL A 161 7.97 -4.38 -11.58
CA VAL A 161 7.91 -5.36 -12.67
C VAL A 161 9.07 -6.34 -12.60
N VAL A 162 8.77 -7.62 -12.76
CA VAL A 162 9.76 -8.70 -12.87
C VAL A 162 9.41 -9.55 -14.08
N GLY A 163 10.38 -9.77 -14.99
CA GLY A 163 10.17 -10.59 -16.17
C GLY A 163 9.02 -10.12 -17.07
N GLY A 164 8.80 -8.81 -17.16
CA GLY A 164 7.71 -8.21 -17.93
C GLY A 164 6.32 -8.28 -17.29
N GLN A 165 6.19 -8.82 -16.07
CA GLN A 165 4.92 -8.90 -15.35
C GLN A 165 4.93 -8.07 -14.07
N LYS A 166 3.85 -7.35 -13.81
CA LYS A 166 3.70 -6.53 -12.60
C LYS A 166 3.52 -7.40 -11.36
N ILE A 167 4.36 -7.17 -10.35
CA ILE A 167 4.28 -7.81 -9.02
C ILE A 167 3.75 -6.85 -7.95
N GLY A 168 3.60 -5.57 -8.24
CA GLY A 168 3.20 -4.58 -7.25
C GLY A 168 3.17 -3.17 -7.81
N GLY A 169 2.87 -2.20 -6.95
CA GLY A 169 2.85 -0.80 -7.35
C GLY A 169 3.11 0.13 -6.17
N ILE A 170 3.65 1.30 -6.47
CA ILE A 170 4.03 2.30 -5.48
C ILE A 170 3.09 3.50 -5.55
N ALA A 171 2.68 4.00 -4.39
CA ALA A 171 2.00 5.27 -4.22
C ALA A 171 2.77 6.15 -3.24
N GLN A 172 2.59 7.47 -3.31
CA GLN A 172 3.12 8.36 -2.30
C GLN A 172 2.08 9.38 -1.83
N ARG A 173 2.26 9.87 -0.61
CA ARG A 173 1.46 10.95 -0.04
C ARG A 173 2.32 11.88 0.78
N ARG A 174 2.05 13.17 0.60
CA ARG A 174 2.73 14.26 1.29
C ARG A 174 1.72 15.08 2.06
N PHE A 175 2.08 15.47 3.28
CA PHE A 175 1.35 16.43 4.08
C PHE A 175 2.34 17.34 4.81
N LYS A 176 2.37 18.62 4.42
CA LYS A 176 3.41 19.57 4.86
C LYS A 176 4.80 18.95 4.59
N THR A 177 5.58 18.68 5.63
CA THR A 177 6.92 18.07 5.54
C THR A 177 6.91 16.55 5.71
N GLY A 178 5.78 15.94 6.08
CA GLY A 178 5.66 14.49 6.14
C GLY A 178 5.44 13.87 4.76
N LEU A 179 6.15 12.78 4.50
CA LEU A 179 6.05 11.95 3.31
C LEU A 179 5.82 10.50 3.73
N THR A 180 4.96 9.77 3.03
CA THR A 180 4.96 8.30 3.00
C THR A 180 5.01 7.82 1.56
N THR A 181 5.96 6.94 1.25
CA THR A 181 5.94 6.10 0.05
C THR A 181 5.45 4.71 0.45
N ALA A 182 4.38 4.24 -0.16
CA ALA A 182 3.74 2.97 0.12
C ALA A 182 3.80 2.04 -1.10
N ALA A 183 4.10 0.77 -0.88
CA ALA A 183 4.03 -0.28 -1.90
C ALA A 183 3.05 -1.37 -1.47
N TYR A 184 2.30 -1.88 -2.44
CA TYR A 184 1.65 -3.19 -2.32
C TYR A 184 2.42 -4.17 -3.20
N ILE A 185 2.63 -5.38 -2.70
CA ILE A 185 3.45 -6.41 -3.34
C ILE A 185 2.66 -7.71 -3.31
N SER A 186 2.41 -8.28 -4.49
CA SER A 186 1.84 -9.59 -4.69
C SER A 186 2.88 -10.66 -4.38
N VAL A 187 2.93 -11.12 -3.14
CA VAL A 187 3.93 -12.11 -2.70
C VAL A 187 3.53 -13.51 -3.15
N ALA A 188 2.28 -13.91 -2.89
CA ALA A 188 1.77 -15.26 -3.12
C ALA A 188 0.31 -15.25 -3.57
N GLY A 189 -0.29 -16.42 -3.78
CA GLY A 189 -1.72 -16.58 -4.09
C GLY A 189 -2.06 -16.41 -5.59
N ASP A 190 -3.36 -16.33 -5.87
CA ASP A 190 -3.88 -16.30 -7.24
C ASP A 190 -3.97 -14.85 -7.77
N GLN A 191 -2.92 -14.42 -8.47
CA GLN A 191 -2.88 -13.09 -9.07
C GLN A 191 -3.86 -12.92 -10.24
N ALA A 192 -4.17 -14.00 -10.97
CA ALA A 192 -5.11 -13.94 -12.07
C ALA A 192 -6.54 -13.70 -11.55
N ALA A 193 -6.91 -14.33 -10.43
CA ALA A 193 -8.18 -14.08 -9.75
C ALA A 193 -8.28 -12.63 -9.25
N ARG A 194 -7.20 -12.05 -8.69
CA ARG A 194 -7.18 -10.63 -8.29
C ARG A 194 -7.39 -9.69 -9.49
N ALA A 195 -6.77 -9.99 -10.62
CA ALA A 195 -6.94 -9.22 -11.84
C ALA A 195 -8.37 -9.33 -12.39
N GLN A 196 -8.95 -10.54 -12.40
CA GLN A 196 -10.34 -10.77 -12.81
C GLN A 196 -11.35 -10.08 -11.89
N LEU A 197 -11.10 -10.07 -10.57
CA LEU A 197 -11.91 -9.32 -9.60
C LEU A 197 -11.94 -7.83 -9.97
N MET A 198 -10.78 -7.21 -10.21
CA MET A 198 -10.72 -5.80 -10.58
C MET A 198 -11.35 -5.53 -11.96
N ALA A 199 -11.18 -6.44 -12.93
CA ALA A 199 -11.85 -6.35 -14.22
C ALA A 199 -13.38 -6.35 -14.07
N GLY A 200 -13.92 -7.29 -13.27
CA GLY A 200 -15.35 -7.38 -12.98
C GLY A 200 -15.88 -6.17 -12.22
N PHE A 201 -15.09 -5.61 -11.28
CA PHE A 201 -15.42 -4.37 -10.61
C PHE A 201 -15.57 -3.20 -11.59
N TYR A 202 -14.58 -2.97 -12.46
CA TYR A 202 -14.64 -1.89 -13.45
C TYR A 202 -15.79 -2.07 -14.43
N GLN A 203 -16.05 -3.31 -14.88
CA GLN A 203 -17.18 -3.62 -15.74
C GLN A 203 -18.52 -3.30 -15.06
N ALA A 204 -18.73 -3.80 -13.83
CA ALA A 204 -19.96 -3.56 -13.08
C ALA A 204 -20.15 -2.07 -12.74
N ALA A 205 -19.07 -1.36 -12.45
CA ALA A 205 -19.06 0.05 -12.12
C ALA A 205 -19.23 0.99 -13.33
N GLY A 206 -19.28 0.45 -14.56
CA GLY A 206 -19.46 1.22 -15.78
C GLY A 206 -18.25 2.07 -16.16
N ALA A 207 -17.04 1.52 -15.95
CA ALA A 207 -15.80 2.20 -16.30
C ALA A 207 -15.68 2.45 -17.82
N ASP A 208 -15.17 3.62 -18.19
CA ASP A 208 -14.87 4.00 -19.58
C ASP A 208 -13.41 3.72 -19.95
N ASP A 209 -12.99 4.14 -21.16
CA ASP A 209 -11.62 3.96 -21.65
C ASP A 209 -10.55 4.71 -20.83
N SER A 210 -10.93 5.56 -19.86
CA SER A 210 -9.98 6.20 -18.95
C SER A 210 -9.55 5.28 -17.80
N TYR A 211 -10.17 4.11 -17.64
CA TYR A 211 -9.83 3.09 -16.65
C TYR A 211 -9.09 1.92 -17.32
N PRO A 212 -8.29 1.15 -16.57
CA PRO A 212 -7.51 0.06 -17.15
C PRO A 212 -8.42 -1.06 -17.68
N LYS A 213 -8.11 -1.51 -18.90
CA LYS A 213 -8.61 -2.79 -19.42
C LYS A 213 -7.74 -3.89 -18.85
N VAL A 214 -8.14 -4.42 -17.70
CA VAL A 214 -7.31 -5.32 -16.91
C VAL A 214 -7.11 -6.66 -17.63
N ASP A 215 -5.85 -7.00 -17.92
CA ASP A 215 -5.41 -8.28 -18.46
C ASP A 215 -4.75 -9.12 -17.34
N PRO A 216 -5.32 -10.27 -16.95
CA PRO A 216 -4.71 -11.13 -15.95
C PRO A 216 -3.29 -11.63 -16.29
N ALA A 217 -2.91 -11.67 -17.57
CA ALA A 217 -1.62 -12.20 -18.00
C ALA A 217 -0.43 -11.26 -17.71
N VAL A 218 -0.67 -9.96 -17.50
CA VAL A 218 0.40 -8.96 -17.30
C VAL A 218 0.79 -8.77 -15.83
N MET A 219 0.21 -9.54 -14.91
CA MET A 219 0.48 -9.47 -13.48
C MET A 219 0.87 -10.84 -12.93
N THR A 220 1.78 -10.88 -11.96
CA THR A 220 2.25 -12.13 -11.34
C THR A 220 2.49 -11.94 -9.83
N THR A 221 2.93 -13.01 -9.17
CA THR A 221 3.38 -12.97 -7.77
C THR A 221 4.88 -13.19 -7.68
N LEU A 222 5.50 -12.75 -6.58
CA LEU A 222 6.90 -13.06 -6.30
C LEU A 222 7.15 -14.56 -6.23
N ALA A 223 6.30 -15.33 -5.55
CA ALA A 223 6.40 -16.78 -5.47
C ALA A 223 6.41 -17.46 -6.86
N HIS A 224 5.59 -16.97 -7.79
CA HIS A 224 5.62 -17.45 -9.17
C HIS A 224 6.90 -17.03 -9.90
N ALA A 225 7.28 -15.75 -9.79
CA ALA A 225 8.45 -15.19 -10.47
C ALA A 225 9.76 -15.84 -10.01
N CYS A 226 9.92 -16.13 -8.71
CA CYS A 226 11.12 -16.78 -8.18
C CYS A 226 11.12 -18.30 -8.35
N GLY A 227 10.01 -18.90 -8.82
CA GLY A 227 9.89 -20.33 -9.05
C GLY A 227 9.93 -21.20 -7.79
N GLN A 228 9.69 -20.62 -6.61
CA GLN A 228 9.71 -21.32 -5.32
C GLN A 228 8.60 -20.83 -4.38
N PRO A 229 8.16 -21.64 -3.41
CA PRO A 229 7.23 -21.19 -2.40
C PRO A 229 7.78 -19.98 -1.63
N LEU A 230 7.00 -18.92 -1.58
CA LEU A 230 7.28 -17.73 -0.78
C LEU A 230 5.95 -17.25 -0.22
N ASP A 231 5.90 -16.98 1.08
CA ASP A 231 4.72 -16.42 1.73
C ASP A 231 4.97 -14.99 2.23
N ARG A 232 3.87 -14.30 2.54
CA ARG A 232 3.87 -12.90 2.96
C ARG A 232 4.73 -12.66 4.20
N GLN A 233 4.69 -13.57 5.18
CA GLN A 233 5.41 -13.41 6.44
C GLN A 233 6.91 -13.55 6.22
N THR A 234 7.34 -14.59 5.52
CA THR A 234 8.73 -14.83 5.16
C THR A 234 9.33 -13.63 4.42
N TYR A 235 8.62 -13.12 3.40
CA TYR A 235 9.10 -11.97 2.66
C TYR A 235 9.15 -10.67 3.49
N GLN A 236 8.20 -10.49 4.41
CA GLN A 236 8.23 -9.38 5.38
C GLN A 236 9.46 -9.47 6.29
N GLU A 237 9.77 -10.65 6.83
CA GLU A 237 10.94 -10.87 7.68
C GLU A 237 12.25 -10.59 6.92
N GLU A 238 12.34 -10.97 5.66
CA GLU A 238 13.48 -10.66 4.79
C GLU A 238 13.65 -9.15 4.55
N LEU A 239 12.55 -8.41 4.33
CA LEU A 239 12.60 -6.96 4.23
C LEU A 239 13.06 -6.31 5.55
N ILE A 240 12.58 -6.81 6.69
CA ILE A 240 13.01 -6.35 8.01
C ILE A 240 14.51 -6.59 8.20
N GLN A 241 15.02 -7.78 7.83
CA GLN A 241 16.45 -8.10 7.89
C GLN A 241 17.28 -7.21 6.98
N LEU A 242 16.82 -6.95 5.75
CA LEU A 242 17.49 -6.07 4.80
C LEU A 242 17.58 -4.64 5.32
N ILE A 243 16.48 -4.08 5.83
CA ILE A 243 16.48 -2.73 6.42
C ILE A 243 17.39 -2.69 7.66
N SER A 244 17.35 -3.73 8.49
CA SER A 244 18.18 -3.86 9.69
C SER A 244 19.69 -3.94 9.40
N HIS A 245 20.07 -4.33 8.18
CA HIS A 245 21.48 -4.28 7.74
C HIS A 245 21.98 -2.84 7.60
N TYR A 246 21.11 -1.90 7.20
CA TYR A 246 21.47 -0.50 7.04
C TYR A 246 21.36 0.30 8.33
N GLN A 247 20.35 0.00 9.14
CA GLN A 247 20.12 0.69 10.40
C GLN A 247 19.23 -0.14 11.34
N LYS A 248 19.46 -0.01 12.65
CA LYS A 248 18.61 -0.65 13.65
C LYS A 248 17.16 -0.15 13.53
N LEU A 249 16.22 -1.09 13.44
CA LEU A 249 14.79 -0.84 13.57
C LEU A 249 14.40 -0.88 15.06
N VAL A 250 13.79 0.21 15.55
CA VAL A 250 13.22 0.28 16.90
C VAL A 250 11.72 0.03 16.82
N PRO A 251 11.12 -0.81 17.68
CA PRO A 251 9.67 -0.96 17.71
C PRO A 251 8.97 0.39 17.94
N GLY A 252 7.95 0.67 17.13
CA GLY A 252 7.04 1.79 17.34
C GLY A 252 6.05 1.53 18.47
N ASP A 253 5.51 2.61 19.05
CA ASP A 253 4.48 2.53 20.08
C ASP A 253 3.16 3.10 19.54
N TYR A 254 2.17 2.22 19.31
CA TYR A 254 0.82 2.63 18.90
C TYR A 254 0.07 3.42 19.99
N GLN A 255 0.53 3.35 21.25
CA GLN A 255 -0.02 4.08 22.39
C GLN A 255 0.74 5.38 22.70
N ASP A 256 1.66 5.79 21.83
CA ASP A 256 2.36 7.06 21.96
C ASP A 256 1.34 8.22 22.15
N PRO A 257 1.46 9.02 23.23
CA PRO A 257 0.45 10.02 23.59
C PRO A 257 0.32 11.15 22.57
N ASP A 258 1.32 11.36 21.71
CA ASP A 258 1.26 12.33 20.62
C ASP A 258 0.70 11.72 19.33
N LEU A 259 0.85 10.41 19.13
CA LEU A 259 0.26 9.68 18.00
C LEU A 259 -1.24 9.44 18.17
N VAL A 260 -1.69 9.01 19.35
CA VAL A 260 -3.08 8.58 19.61
C VAL A 260 -4.13 9.65 19.25
N PRO A 261 -3.96 10.95 19.61
CA PRO A 261 -4.91 11.99 19.24
C PRO A 261 -4.96 12.23 17.72
N ILE A 262 -3.81 12.13 17.04
CA ILE A 262 -3.72 12.26 15.58
C ILE A 262 -4.46 11.09 14.91
N PHE A 263 -4.19 9.87 15.35
CA PHE A 263 -4.83 8.66 14.86
C PHE A 263 -6.34 8.71 15.05
N THR A 264 -6.82 9.09 16.24
CA THR A 264 -8.26 9.20 16.54
C THR A 264 -8.97 10.11 15.54
N LYS A 265 -8.36 11.26 15.22
CA LYS A 265 -8.90 12.19 14.23
C LYS A 265 -8.85 11.61 12.81
N MET A 266 -7.73 10.99 12.42
CA MET A 266 -7.56 10.46 11.07
C MET A 266 -8.40 9.23 10.79
N ARG A 267 -8.68 8.44 11.83
CA ARG A 267 -9.62 7.31 11.79
C ARG A 267 -11.03 7.78 11.44
N GLN A 268 -11.53 8.84 12.08
CA GLN A 268 -12.83 9.42 11.74
C GLN A 268 -12.89 9.87 10.27
N VAL A 269 -11.81 10.50 9.78
CA VAL A 269 -11.71 10.92 8.38
C VAL A 269 -11.70 9.72 7.43
N SER A 270 -10.95 8.66 7.76
CA SER A 270 -10.87 7.42 6.98
C SER A 270 -12.23 6.71 6.88
N LEU A 271 -12.94 6.61 8.00
CA LEU A 271 -14.28 6.03 8.07
C LEU A 271 -15.29 6.85 7.27
N ALA A 272 -15.32 8.17 7.44
CA ALA A 272 -16.24 9.04 6.72
C ALA A 272 -16.05 8.95 5.19
N ARG A 273 -14.81 8.86 4.72
CA ARG A 273 -14.48 8.65 3.30
C ARG A 273 -14.99 7.33 2.75
N THR A 274 -14.89 6.26 3.52
CA THR A 274 -15.38 4.95 3.10
C THR A 274 -16.91 4.91 3.13
N GLN A 275 -17.52 5.53 4.13
CA GLN A 275 -18.98 5.64 4.24
C GLN A 275 -19.59 6.47 3.11
N SER A 276 -18.91 7.51 2.63
CA SER A 276 -19.40 8.32 1.50
C SER A 276 -19.43 7.59 0.16
N LEU A 277 -18.88 6.37 0.08
CA LEU A 277 -19.02 5.53 -1.13
C LEU A 277 -20.41 4.90 -1.24
N LYS A 278 -21.11 4.70 -0.12
CA LYS A 278 -22.43 4.10 -0.13
C LYS A 278 -23.44 5.14 -0.60
N PRO A 279 -24.34 4.82 -1.56
CA PRO A 279 -25.40 5.75 -1.92
C PRO A 279 -26.23 6.09 -0.69
N GLU A 280 -26.67 7.34 -0.56
CA GLU A 280 -27.64 7.72 0.46
C GLU A 280 -28.85 6.79 0.31
N VAL A 281 -29.14 6.02 1.36
CA VAL A 281 -30.39 5.29 1.44
C VAL A 281 -31.49 6.34 1.55
N ASN A 282 -32.06 6.72 0.41
CA ASN A 282 -33.30 7.47 0.38
C ASN A 282 -34.40 6.56 0.95
N SER A 283 -34.50 6.52 2.28
CA SER A 283 -35.71 6.10 2.96
C SER A 283 -36.78 7.15 2.66
N LYS A 284 -37.40 7.08 1.48
CA LYS A 284 -38.74 7.64 1.35
C LYS A 284 -39.62 6.82 2.29
N PRO A 285 -40.31 7.44 3.26
CA PRO A 285 -41.35 6.73 3.98
C PRO A 285 -42.42 6.36 2.95
N ASP A 286 -42.75 5.08 2.87
CA ASP A 286 -43.92 4.62 2.13
C ASP A 286 -45.13 5.40 2.67
N SER A 287 -45.80 6.09 1.74
CA SER A 287 -47.02 6.86 1.93
C SER A 287 -48.18 5.98 2.37
#